data_AF-A0A5K4EGY8-F1
#
_entry.id   AF-A0A5K4EGY8-F1
#
_cell.length_a   1.000
_cell.length_b   1.000
_cell.length_c   1.000
_cell.angle_alpha   90.00
_cell.angle_beta   90.00
_cell.angle_gamma   90.00
#
_symmetry.space_group_name_H-M   'P 1'
#
loop_
_entity.id
_entity.type
_entity.pdbx_description
1 polymer ?
#
loop_
_entity_poly.entity_id
_entity_poly.type
_entity_poly.pdbx_seq_one_letter_code
_entity_poly.pdbx_strand_id
1 'polypeptide(L)'
;MMLKKAYQEVLQEEEPKKASQRTLESDIIKETKPPYEQLLVALLQARRDEDPPELVEEAIRTRSTSRLVSRSQVDKDVEDLYYAGEKRAGKGDSDTFIKILTKRSKYHVKEIWDLYLAKYHNTIVEVISKKFSEPFRSGLNTMIMALMDLRLLLVCQLYDSMYGLGTREDTLIRITCLRCEVDMNTLKSMYREYFGKPLIEAVREDTSGDFRKLLLALLGE
;
A
#
# COMPACT_ATOMS: atom_id res chain seq x y z
N MET A 1 6.43 12.92 -12.24
CA MET A 1 6.57 11.84 -11.24
C MET A 1 7.83 11.05 -11.56
N MET A 2 8.77 10.90 -10.60
CA MET A 2 10.08 10.28 -10.85
C MET A 2 9.99 8.85 -11.41
N LEU A 3 9.05 8.04 -10.94
CA LEU A 3 8.86 6.66 -11.39
C LEU A 3 8.57 6.54 -12.90
N LYS A 4 7.69 7.38 -13.45
CA LYS A 4 7.40 7.38 -14.90
C LYS A 4 8.64 7.75 -15.73
N LYS A 5 9.47 8.66 -15.21
CA LYS A 5 10.72 9.05 -15.86
C LYS A 5 11.73 7.91 -15.84
N ALA A 6 11.93 7.27 -14.69
CA ALA A 6 12.82 6.12 -14.55
C ALA A 6 12.37 4.94 -15.45
N TYR A 7 11.07 4.68 -15.53
CA TYR A 7 10.54 3.67 -16.44
C TYR A 7 10.86 3.99 -17.91
N GLN A 8 10.75 5.26 -18.29
CA GLN A 8 11.10 5.70 -19.64
C GLN A 8 12.59 5.53 -19.94
N GLU A 9 13.47 5.78 -18.97
CA GLU A 9 14.91 5.55 -19.08
C GLU A 9 15.20 4.05 -19.29
N VAL A 10 14.56 3.17 -18.52
CA VAL A 10 14.68 1.70 -18.71
C VAL A 10 14.19 1.28 -20.09
N LEU A 11 13.06 1.82 -20.58
CA LEU A 11 12.57 1.51 -21.93
C LEU A 11 13.57 1.95 -23.02
N GLN A 12 14.25 3.07 -22.84
CA GLN A 12 15.25 3.55 -23.79
C GLN A 12 16.49 2.65 -23.83
N GLU A 13 16.87 2.08 -22.69
CA GLU A 13 18.01 1.17 -22.57
C GLU A 13 17.67 -0.23 -23.12
N GLU A 14 16.56 -0.81 -22.67
CA GLU A 14 16.21 -2.22 -22.94
C GLU A 14 15.40 -2.42 -24.24
N GLU A 15 14.56 -1.45 -24.61
CA GLU A 15 13.68 -1.54 -25.79
C GLU A 15 13.65 -0.24 -26.64
N PRO A 16 14.80 0.28 -27.12
CA PRO A 16 14.92 1.61 -27.72
C PRO A 16 13.99 1.85 -28.91
N LYS A 17 13.71 0.79 -29.70
CA LYS A 17 12.82 0.87 -30.87
C LYS A 17 11.34 1.10 -30.52
N LYS A 18 10.91 0.70 -29.32
CA LYS A 18 9.53 0.84 -28.84
C LYS A 18 9.37 1.91 -27.77
N ALA A 19 10.48 2.39 -27.22
CA ALA A 19 10.50 3.33 -26.09
C ALA A 19 9.64 4.58 -26.33
N SER A 20 9.61 5.12 -27.55
CA SER A 20 8.83 6.32 -27.89
C SER A 20 7.31 6.08 -27.96
N GLN A 21 6.87 4.83 -28.03
CA GLN A 21 5.47 4.43 -28.19
C GLN A 21 4.85 3.84 -26.91
N ARG A 22 5.67 3.65 -25.88
CA ARG A 22 5.29 3.02 -24.62
C ARG A 22 5.48 3.98 -23.46
N THR A 23 4.60 3.86 -22.48
CA THR A 23 4.68 4.51 -21.19
C THR A 23 4.37 3.48 -20.10
N LEU A 24 4.73 3.79 -18.85
CA LEU A 24 4.37 2.93 -17.72
C LEU A 24 2.85 2.69 -17.67
N GLU A 25 2.05 3.74 -17.92
CA GLU A 25 0.59 3.61 -17.98
C GLU A 25 0.10 2.75 -19.13
N SER A 26 0.66 2.91 -20.35
CA SER A 26 0.22 2.10 -21.48
C SER A 26 0.49 0.62 -21.25
N ASP A 27 1.63 0.32 -20.61
CA ASP A 27 2.04 -1.05 -20.33
C ASP A 27 1.19 -1.65 -19.21
N ILE A 28 0.88 -0.90 -18.15
CA ILE A 28 -0.10 -1.34 -17.13
C ILE A 28 -1.47 -1.61 -17.75
N ILE A 29 -1.96 -0.70 -18.61
CA ILE A 29 -3.26 -0.86 -19.29
C ILE A 29 -3.27 -2.13 -20.14
N LYS A 30 -2.16 -2.44 -20.80
CA LYS A 30 -2.03 -3.61 -21.66
C LYS A 30 -1.89 -4.92 -20.86
N GLU A 31 -1.22 -4.89 -19.72
CA GLU A 31 -0.86 -6.09 -18.94
C GLU A 31 -1.85 -6.45 -17.83
N THR A 32 -2.77 -5.54 -17.50
CA THR A 32 -3.76 -5.75 -16.44
C THR A 32 -5.19 -5.61 -16.99
N LYS A 33 -6.19 -5.96 -16.17
CA LYS A 33 -7.60 -5.88 -16.54
C LYS A 33 -8.40 -5.08 -15.51
N PRO A 34 -9.48 -4.39 -15.91
CA PRO A 34 -10.39 -3.76 -14.98
C PRO A 34 -11.01 -4.78 -14.00
N PRO A 35 -11.24 -4.40 -12.73
CA PRO A 35 -11.02 -3.07 -12.16
C PRO A 35 -9.59 -2.84 -11.62
N TYR A 36 -8.71 -3.85 -11.63
CA TYR A 36 -7.35 -3.69 -11.09
C TYR A 36 -6.51 -2.70 -11.89
N GLU A 37 -6.62 -2.76 -13.21
CA GLU A 37 -6.00 -1.79 -14.12
C GLU A 37 -6.34 -0.35 -13.74
N GLN A 38 -7.63 -0.07 -13.51
CA GLN A 38 -8.13 1.26 -13.18
C GLN A 38 -7.57 1.75 -11.85
N LEU A 39 -7.41 0.87 -10.86
CA LEU A 39 -6.77 1.18 -9.58
C LEU A 39 -5.32 1.64 -9.78
N LEU A 40 -4.54 0.86 -10.53
CA LEU A 40 -3.12 1.13 -10.77
C LEU A 40 -2.94 2.44 -11.55
N VAL A 41 -3.72 2.64 -12.60
CA VAL A 41 -3.69 3.88 -13.39
C VAL A 41 -4.08 5.08 -12.53
N ALA A 42 -5.09 4.95 -11.67
CA ALA A 42 -5.50 6.02 -10.76
C ALA A 42 -4.38 6.41 -9.77
N LEU A 43 -3.66 5.42 -9.21
CA LEU A 43 -2.49 5.68 -8.36
C LEU A 43 -1.36 6.38 -9.12
N LEU A 44 -1.08 5.95 -10.35
CA LEU A 44 -0.05 6.57 -11.19
C LEU A 44 -0.37 8.01 -11.58
N GLN A 45 -1.62 8.46 -11.49
CA GLN A 45 -1.94 9.86 -11.71
C GLN A 45 -1.36 10.77 -10.62
N ALA A 46 -1.04 10.22 -9.43
CA ALA A 46 -0.50 10.97 -8.29
C ALA A 46 -1.35 12.22 -7.95
N ARG A 47 -2.68 12.05 -7.93
CA ARG A 47 -3.67 13.09 -7.63
C ARG A 47 -4.44 12.79 -6.33
N ARG A 48 -3.75 12.23 -5.34
CA ARG A 48 -4.30 12.10 -4.00
C ARG A 48 -4.30 13.47 -3.33
N ASP A 49 -5.36 13.77 -2.59
CA ASP A 49 -5.44 14.93 -1.72
C ASP A 49 -4.34 14.82 -0.66
N GLU A 50 -3.51 15.85 -0.53
CA GLU A 50 -2.41 15.87 0.44
C GLU A 50 -2.87 16.52 1.74
N ASP A 51 -2.44 15.94 2.86
CA ASP A 51 -2.68 16.52 4.19
C ASP A 51 -1.65 17.64 4.46
N PRO A 52 -2.07 18.90 4.70
CA PRO A 52 -1.13 20.00 4.93
C PRO A 52 -0.25 19.74 6.17
N PRO A 53 1.09 19.78 6.07
CA PRO A 53 1.99 19.40 7.16
C PRO A 53 1.71 20.13 8.48
N GLU A 54 1.43 21.43 8.43
CA GLU A 54 1.12 22.26 9.59
C GLU A 54 -0.14 21.81 10.32
N LEU A 55 -1.16 21.37 9.58
CA LEU A 55 -2.40 20.85 10.16
C LEU A 55 -2.21 19.43 10.68
N VAL A 56 -1.32 18.64 10.07
CA VAL A 56 -0.93 17.32 10.57
C VAL A 56 -0.21 17.43 11.91
N GLU A 57 0.75 18.35 12.04
CA GLU A 57 1.45 18.59 13.30
C GLU A 57 0.48 19.05 14.41
N GLU A 58 -0.44 19.96 14.07
CA GLU A 58 -1.50 20.39 14.99
C GLU A 58 -2.38 19.20 15.40
N ALA A 59 -2.78 18.35 14.45
CA ALA A 59 -3.62 17.19 14.72
C ALA A 59 -2.92 16.17 15.62
N ILE A 60 -1.62 15.92 15.42
CA ILE A 60 -0.82 15.04 16.28
C ILE A 60 -0.75 15.61 17.70
N ARG A 61 -0.48 16.91 17.84
CA ARG A 61 -0.36 17.59 19.15
C ARG A 61 -1.69 17.60 19.91
N THR A 62 -2.78 17.90 19.21
CA THR A 62 -4.12 18.03 19.82
C THR A 62 -4.89 16.72 19.88
N ARG A 63 -4.39 15.67 19.20
CA ARG A 63 -5.12 14.40 18.95
C ARG A 63 -6.50 14.63 18.32
N SER A 64 -6.61 15.63 17.45
CA SER A 64 -7.86 16.01 16.78
C SER A 64 -7.64 16.29 15.30
N THR A 65 -8.39 15.62 14.43
CA THR A 65 -8.36 15.77 12.97
C THR A 65 -9.37 16.80 12.46
N SER A 66 -10.10 17.49 13.35
CA SER A 66 -11.23 18.37 13.01
C SER A 66 -10.93 19.50 12.03
N ARG A 67 -9.68 20.02 12.02
CA ARG A 67 -9.24 21.04 11.05
C ARG A 67 -8.66 20.46 9.77
N LEU A 68 -8.28 19.18 9.81
CA LEU A 68 -7.63 18.46 8.72
C LEU A 68 -8.67 17.80 7.81
N VAL A 69 -9.79 17.37 8.38
CA VAL A 69 -10.78 16.53 7.72
C VAL A 69 -12.18 17.12 7.83
N SER A 70 -12.91 17.14 6.71
CA SER A 70 -14.32 17.54 6.70
C SER A 70 -15.22 16.38 7.11
N ARG A 71 -15.87 16.50 8.28
CA ARG A 71 -16.75 15.45 8.82
C ARG A 71 -17.89 15.09 7.88
N SER A 72 -18.54 16.08 7.25
CA SER A 72 -19.63 15.82 6.31
C SER A 72 -19.17 15.04 5.08
N GLN A 73 -17.93 15.25 4.64
CA GLN A 73 -17.36 14.49 3.53
C GLN A 73 -16.97 13.07 3.95
N VAL A 74 -16.46 12.88 5.17
CA VAL A 74 -16.21 11.54 5.74
C VAL A 74 -17.51 10.76 5.86
N ASP A 75 -18.55 11.36 6.45
CA ASP A 75 -19.87 10.73 6.63
C ASP A 75 -20.42 10.25 5.28
N LYS A 76 -20.33 11.11 4.25
CA LYS A 76 -20.73 10.78 2.89
C LYS A 76 -19.90 9.65 2.29
N ASP A 77 -18.57 9.71 2.37
CA ASP A 77 -17.72 8.67 1.78
C ASP A 77 -17.91 7.32 2.49
N VAL A 78 -18.14 7.31 3.80
CA VAL A 78 -18.47 6.10 4.58
C VAL A 78 -19.78 5.48 4.11
N GLU A 79 -20.81 6.30 3.88
CA GLU A 79 -22.08 5.84 3.32
C GLU A 79 -21.92 5.32 1.89
N ASP A 80 -21.21 6.06 1.03
CA ASP A 80 -20.94 5.67 -0.35
C ASP A 80 -20.22 4.30 -0.40
N LEU A 81 -19.21 4.08 0.45
CA LEU A 81 -18.51 2.79 0.57
C LEU A 81 -19.42 1.67 1.09
N TYR A 82 -20.30 1.97 2.03
CA TYR A 82 -21.25 0.98 2.56
C TYR A 82 -22.25 0.54 1.49
N TYR A 83 -22.81 1.48 0.74
CA TYR A 83 -23.72 1.18 -0.38
C TYR A 83 -23.01 0.52 -1.55
N ALA A 84 -21.75 0.88 -1.82
CA ALA A 84 -20.92 0.26 -2.85
C ALA A 84 -20.52 -1.19 -2.53
N GLY A 85 -20.29 -1.48 -1.25
CA GLY A 85 -19.77 -2.76 -0.79
C GLY A 85 -20.85 -3.60 -0.11
N GLU A 86 -20.99 -3.42 1.20
CA GLU A 86 -21.75 -4.31 2.07
C GLU A 86 -23.23 -4.39 1.70
N LYS A 87 -23.89 -3.25 1.48
CA LYS A 87 -25.33 -3.19 1.20
C LYS A 87 -25.70 -3.65 -0.20
N ARG A 88 -24.75 -3.67 -1.13
CA ARG A 88 -24.96 -4.11 -2.52
C ARG A 88 -25.10 -5.63 -2.60
N ALA A 89 -26.07 -6.14 -3.34
CA ALA A 89 -26.13 -7.57 -3.65
C ALA A 89 -25.07 -7.95 -4.71
N GLY A 90 -24.44 -9.11 -4.56
CA GLY A 90 -23.42 -9.59 -5.52
C GLY A 90 -22.07 -8.86 -5.40
N LYS A 91 -21.44 -8.60 -6.56
CA LYS A 91 -20.13 -7.93 -6.66
C LYS A 91 -20.21 -6.48 -6.18
N GLY A 92 -19.15 -6.01 -5.51
CA GLY A 92 -19.05 -4.62 -5.08
C GLY A 92 -18.87 -3.64 -6.24
N ASP A 93 -19.09 -2.36 -5.96
CA ASP A 93 -18.83 -1.26 -6.89
C ASP A 93 -17.35 -0.87 -6.87
N SER A 94 -16.59 -1.30 -7.88
CA SER A 94 -15.16 -1.00 -7.95
C SER A 94 -14.86 0.49 -8.10
N ASP A 95 -15.67 1.21 -8.88
CA ASP A 95 -15.42 2.59 -9.26
C ASP A 95 -15.52 3.52 -8.05
N THR A 96 -16.49 3.26 -7.17
CA THR A 96 -16.66 4.00 -5.92
C THR A 96 -15.48 3.80 -4.99
N PHE A 97 -15.03 2.54 -4.80
CA PHE A 97 -13.86 2.22 -3.99
C PHE A 97 -12.60 2.88 -4.54
N ILE A 98 -12.34 2.77 -5.86
CA ILE A 98 -11.19 3.40 -6.51
C ILE A 98 -11.25 4.91 -6.32
N LYS A 99 -12.39 5.55 -6.65
CA LYS A 99 -12.54 7.00 -6.58
C LYS A 99 -12.28 7.56 -5.19
N ILE A 100 -12.80 6.92 -4.14
CA ILE A 100 -12.63 7.38 -2.77
C ILE A 100 -11.20 7.08 -2.30
N LEU A 101 -10.77 5.82 -2.38
CA LEU A 101 -9.53 5.38 -1.74
C LEU A 101 -8.27 5.87 -2.47
N THR A 102 -8.33 6.22 -3.75
CA THR A 102 -7.17 6.81 -4.47
C THR A 102 -7.07 8.33 -4.35
N LYS A 103 -8.19 9.01 -4.05
CA LYS A 103 -8.22 10.47 -4.00
C LYS A 103 -8.13 11.04 -2.60
N ARG A 104 -8.77 10.43 -1.59
CA ARG A 104 -8.80 11.00 -0.24
C ARG A 104 -7.43 11.02 0.42
N SER A 105 -7.20 12.03 1.27
CA SER A 105 -5.95 12.16 2.02
C SER A 105 -5.79 11.04 3.05
N LYS A 106 -4.57 10.90 3.59
CA LYS A 106 -4.25 9.83 4.53
C LYS A 106 -5.12 9.92 5.78
N TYR A 107 -5.23 11.11 6.37
CA TYR A 107 -6.03 11.28 7.58
C TYR A 107 -7.53 11.19 7.31
N HIS A 108 -8.00 11.62 6.13
CA HIS A 108 -9.40 11.41 5.74
C HIS A 108 -9.74 9.91 5.65
N VAL A 109 -8.85 9.10 5.05
CA VAL A 109 -9.06 7.64 4.99
C VAL A 109 -9.02 6.99 6.38
N LYS A 110 -8.23 7.51 7.31
CA LYS A 110 -8.24 7.06 8.72
C LYS A 110 -9.58 7.32 9.41
N GLU A 111 -10.15 8.51 9.24
CA GLU A 111 -11.48 8.83 9.76
C GLU A 111 -12.57 7.95 9.13
N ILE A 112 -12.47 7.67 7.82
CA ILE A 112 -13.35 6.70 7.15
C ILE A 112 -13.23 5.33 7.82
N TRP A 113 -12.00 4.84 8.07
CA TRP A 113 -11.77 3.54 8.70
C TRP A 113 -12.46 3.43 10.06
N ASP A 114 -12.21 4.41 10.94
CA ASP A 114 -12.75 4.43 12.30
C ASP A 114 -14.27 4.56 12.31
N LEU A 115 -14.82 5.49 11.51
CA LEU A 115 -16.26 5.71 11.45
C LEU A 115 -17.01 4.53 10.81
N TYR A 116 -16.44 3.90 9.77
CA TYR A 116 -17.07 2.75 9.13
C TYR A 116 -17.22 1.58 10.13
N LEU A 117 -16.15 1.28 10.88
CA LEU A 117 -16.18 0.26 11.92
C LEU A 117 -17.20 0.60 13.02
N ALA A 118 -17.23 1.85 13.47
CA ALA A 118 -18.17 2.30 14.50
C ALA A 118 -19.63 2.22 14.05
N LYS A 119 -19.92 2.56 12.79
CA LYS A 119 -21.29 2.65 12.25
C LYS A 119 -21.86 1.31 11.78
N TYR A 120 -21.02 0.44 11.21
CA TYR A 120 -21.47 -0.80 10.56
C TYR A 120 -20.94 -2.07 11.23
N HIS A 121 -20.08 -1.95 12.26
CA HIS A 121 -19.52 -3.09 13.00
C HIS A 121 -18.81 -4.12 12.11
N ASN A 122 -18.22 -3.64 11.02
CA ASN A 122 -17.49 -4.44 10.04
C ASN A 122 -16.33 -3.58 9.50
N THR A 123 -15.21 -4.18 9.11
CA THR A 123 -14.07 -3.42 8.58
C THR A 123 -14.14 -3.28 7.06
N ILE A 124 -13.54 -2.20 6.54
CA ILE A 124 -13.45 -1.98 5.09
C ILE A 124 -12.65 -3.10 4.42
N VAL A 125 -11.63 -3.65 5.10
CA VAL A 125 -10.82 -4.77 4.60
C VAL A 125 -11.65 -6.06 4.49
N GLU A 126 -12.53 -6.36 5.46
CA GLU A 126 -13.44 -7.50 5.38
C GLU A 126 -14.44 -7.34 4.23
N VAL A 127 -14.99 -6.13 4.06
CA VAL A 127 -15.89 -5.83 2.94
C VAL A 127 -15.18 -5.99 1.60
N ILE A 128 -13.98 -5.44 1.44
CA ILE A 128 -13.16 -5.61 0.23
C ILE A 128 -12.89 -7.10 -0.03
N SER A 129 -12.55 -7.84 1.03
CA SER A 129 -12.20 -9.25 0.92
C SER A 129 -13.36 -10.14 0.49
N LYS A 130 -14.58 -9.77 0.87
CA LYS A 130 -15.83 -10.44 0.48
C LYS A 130 -16.31 -10.04 -0.91
N LYS A 131 -16.10 -8.78 -1.33
CA LYS A 131 -16.74 -8.19 -2.51
C LYS A 131 -15.91 -8.25 -3.78
N PHE A 132 -14.59 -8.37 -3.65
CA PHE A 132 -13.66 -8.28 -4.77
C PHE A 132 -12.73 -9.49 -4.83
N SER A 133 -12.34 -9.85 -6.05
CA SER A 133 -11.39 -10.94 -6.32
C SER A 133 -9.98 -10.40 -6.53
N GLU A 134 -9.00 -11.30 -6.48
CA GLU A 134 -7.63 -10.98 -6.90
C GLU A 134 -7.55 -10.61 -8.39
N PRO A 135 -6.55 -9.81 -8.79
CA PRO A 135 -5.58 -9.09 -7.95
C PRO A 135 -6.11 -7.78 -7.33
N PHE A 136 -7.33 -7.36 -7.70
CA PHE A 136 -7.91 -6.09 -7.26
C PHE A 136 -8.10 -6.01 -5.75
N ARG A 137 -8.55 -7.11 -5.12
CA ARG A 137 -8.70 -7.23 -3.67
C ARG A 137 -7.40 -6.90 -2.93
N SER A 138 -6.30 -7.57 -3.27
CA SER A 138 -5.01 -7.29 -2.63
C SER A 138 -4.50 -5.89 -2.91
N GLY A 139 -4.73 -5.35 -4.11
CA GLY A 139 -4.39 -3.97 -4.44
C GLY A 139 -5.07 -2.94 -3.53
N LEU A 140 -6.39 -3.08 -3.31
CA LEU A 140 -7.14 -2.20 -2.41
C LEU A 140 -6.71 -2.36 -0.94
N ASN A 141 -6.57 -3.60 -0.46
CA ASN A 141 -6.15 -3.87 0.90
C ASN A 141 -4.75 -3.29 1.17
N THR A 142 -3.79 -3.51 0.26
CA THR A 142 -2.42 -2.99 0.38
C THR A 142 -2.43 -1.45 0.44
N MET A 143 -3.24 -0.79 -0.38
CA MET A 143 -3.36 0.66 -0.36
C MET A 143 -3.89 1.19 0.97
N ILE A 144 -5.00 0.63 1.46
CA ILE A 144 -5.57 1.07 2.74
C ILE A 144 -4.58 0.83 3.87
N MET A 145 -3.98 -0.37 3.94
CA MET A 145 -2.99 -0.69 4.97
C MET A 145 -1.79 0.26 4.93
N ALA A 146 -1.32 0.64 3.74
CA ALA A 146 -0.24 1.62 3.60
C ALA A 146 -0.62 3.01 4.14
N LEU A 147 -1.89 3.42 4.00
CA LEU A 147 -2.39 4.69 4.55
C LEU A 147 -2.60 4.63 6.07
N MET A 148 -3.03 3.48 6.58
CA MET A 148 -3.23 3.28 8.02
C MET A 148 -1.89 3.19 8.75
N ASP A 149 -1.06 2.22 8.36
CA ASP A 149 0.27 1.95 8.91
C ASP A 149 1.18 1.26 7.89
N LEU A 150 1.95 2.07 7.17
CA LEU A 150 2.95 1.59 6.22
C LEU A 150 4.01 0.69 6.87
N ARG A 151 4.44 0.98 8.10
CA ARG A 151 5.53 0.21 8.72
C ARG A 151 5.07 -1.18 9.08
N LEU A 152 3.87 -1.30 9.64
CA LEU A 152 3.26 -2.59 9.93
C LEU A 152 3.03 -3.40 8.65
N LEU A 153 2.53 -2.76 7.59
CA LEU A 153 2.39 -3.42 6.28
C LEU A 153 3.73 -3.99 5.78
N LEU A 154 4.81 -3.21 5.83
CA LEU A 154 6.13 -3.64 5.37
C LEU A 154 6.68 -4.77 6.25
N VAL A 155 6.47 -4.72 7.56
CA VAL A 155 6.86 -5.78 8.51
C VAL A 155 6.12 -7.08 8.20
N CYS A 156 4.82 -7.03 7.95
CA CYS A 156 4.05 -8.20 7.52
C CYS A 156 4.54 -8.74 6.17
N GLN A 157 4.84 -7.87 5.20
CA GLN A 157 5.38 -8.30 3.91
C GLN A 157 6.77 -8.93 4.01
N LEU A 158 7.63 -8.45 4.90
CA LEU A 158 8.92 -9.08 5.20
C LEU A 158 8.70 -10.49 5.76
N TYR A 159 7.77 -10.64 6.70
CA TYR A 159 7.45 -11.94 7.26
C TYR A 159 6.92 -12.89 6.19
N ASP A 160 5.91 -12.46 5.44
CA ASP A 160 5.31 -13.24 4.35
C ASP A 160 6.31 -13.59 3.24
N SER A 161 7.37 -12.81 3.07
CA SER A 161 8.42 -13.09 2.09
C SER A 161 9.35 -14.24 2.49
N MET A 162 9.43 -14.56 3.78
CA MET A 162 10.27 -15.61 4.36
C MET A 162 9.43 -16.70 5.05
N TYR A 163 8.11 -16.65 4.92
CA TYR A 163 7.21 -17.60 5.54
C TYR A 163 6.83 -18.71 4.55
N GLY A 164 7.18 -19.95 4.91
CA GLY A 164 6.84 -21.14 4.13
C GLY A 164 8.04 -21.74 3.41
N LEU A 165 7.79 -22.48 2.32
CA LEU A 165 8.86 -23.09 1.53
C LEU A 165 9.40 -22.10 0.51
N GLY A 166 10.67 -21.76 0.65
CA GLY A 166 11.40 -20.84 -0.22
C GLY A 166 11.14 -19.36 0.11
N THR A 167 11.97 -18.49 -0.47
CA THR A 167 11.95 -17.05 -0.22
C THR A 167 11.33 -16.31 -1.40
N ARG A 168 10.46 -15.34 -1.12
CA ARG A 168 10.01 -14.37 -2.12
C ARG A 168 11.07 -13.27 -2.26
N GLU A 169 12.19 -13.63 -2.88
CA GLU A 169 13.40 -12.80 -2.96
C GLU A 169 13.12 -11.37 -3.43
N ASP A 170 12.29 -11.17 -4.46
CA ASP A 170 11.93 -9.85 -4.98
C ASP A 170 11.33 -8.93 -3.90
N THR A 171 10.49 -9.47 -3.02
CA THR A 171 9.85 -8.69 -1.95
C THR A 171 10.85 -8.38 -0.86
N LEU A 172 11.65 -9.38 -0.46
CA LEU A 172 12.68 -9.24 0.56
C LEU A 172 13.74 -8.22 0.14
N ILE A 173 14.26 -8.31 -1.09
CA ILE A 173 15.22 -7.38 -1.68
C ILE A 173 14.62 -5.98 -1.74
N ARG A 174 13.43 -5.84 -2.35
CA ARG A 174 12.80 -4.53 -2.55
C ARG A 174 12.56 -3.81 -1.24
N ILE A 175 12.03 -4.47 -0.22
CA ILE A 175 11.80 -3.83 1.08
C ILE A 175 13.13 -3.51 1.76
N THR A 176 14.10 -4.43 1.73
CA THR A 176 15.41 -4.21 2.36
C THR A 176 16.12 -3.00 1.74
N CYS A 177 16.24 -2.95 0.42
CA CYS A 177 16.91 -1.85 -0.29
C CYS A 177 16.16 -0.51 -0.17
N LEU A 178 14.83 -0.50 -0.18
CA LEU A 178 14.07 0.75 -0.08
C LEU A 178 14.01 1.32 1.34
N ARG A 179 14.26 0.51 2.37
CA ARG A 179 14.09 0.89 3.78
C ARG A 179 15.36 0.91 4.60
N CYS A 180 16.46 0.31 4.12
CA CYS A 180 17.74 0.24 4.84
C CYS A 180 18.21 1.61 5.35
N GLU A 181 18.11 2.65 4.53
CA GLU A 181 18.52 4.03 4.86
C GLU A 181 17.39 4.91 5.40
N VAL A 182 16.16 4.40 5.53
CA VAL A 182 14.98 5.20 5.89
C VAL A 182 14.54 4.92 7.33
N ASP A 183 14.13 3.69 7.63
CA ASP A 183 13.59 3.32 8.93
C ASP A 183 13.76 1.84 9.29
N MET A 184 14.75 1.16 8.71
CA MET A 184 14.99 -0.27 8.92
C MET A 184 15.14 -0.67 10.39
N ASN A 185 15.75 0.16 11.24
CA ASN A 185 15.84 -0.13 12.68
C ASN A 185 14.46 -0.18 13.36
N THR A 186 13.51 0.64 12.90
CA THR A 186 12.12 0.60 13.37
C THR A 186 11.46 -0.70 12.89
N LEU A 187 11.64 -1.06 11.61
CA LEU A 187 11.08 -2.29 11.05
C LEU A 187 11.64 -3.54 11.76
N LYS A 188 12.94 -3.59 12.06
CA LYS A 188 13.57 -4.67 12.85
C LYS A 188 12.93 -4.82 14.23
N SER A 189 12.68 -3.70 14.90
CA SER A 189 12.06 -3.68 16.24
C SER A 189 10.62 -4.18 16.20
N MET A 190 9.81 -3.65 15.28
CA MET A 190 8.44 -4.08 15.06
C MET A 190 8.37 -5.57 14.64
N TYR A 191 9.23 -6.01 13.72
CA TYR A 191 9.25 -7.42 13.29
C TYR A 191 9.45 -8.37 14.47
N ARG A 192 10.38 -8.04 15.39
CA ARG A 192 10.58 -8.82 16.61
C ARG A 192 9.36 -8.79 17.53
N GLU A 193 8.73 -7.63 17.68
CA GLU A 193 7.53 -7.47 18.51
C GLU A 193 6.36 -8.32 18.00
N TYR A 194 6.09 -8.29 16.69
CA TYR A 194 4.95 -8.97 16.09
C TYR A 194 5.17 -10.48 15.88
N PHE A 195 6.39 -10.91 15.58
CA PHE A 195 6.68 -12.31 15.20
C PHE A 195 7.59 -13.06 16.17
N GLY A 196 8.04 -12.42 17.25
CA GLY A 196 8.83 -13.05 18.30
C GLY A 196 10.27 -13.42 17.91
N LYS A 197 10.71 -13.06 16.70
CA LYS A 197 12.03 -13.38 16.14
C LYS A 197 12.71 -12.14 15.57
N PRO A 198 14.02 -11.91 15.78
CA PRO A 198 14.74 -10.83 15.11
C PRO A 198 14.73 -10.99 13.59
N LEU A 199 14.49 -9.88 12.85
CA LEU A 199 14.50 -9.89 11.38
C LEU A 199 15.83 -10.41 10.79
N ILE A 200 16.95 -10.06 11.41
CA ILE A 200 18.29 -10.52 11.01
C ILE A 200 18.40 -12.05 11.09
N GLU A 201 17.87 -12.66 12.15
CA GLU A 201 17.86 -14.12 12.30
C GLU A 201 16.91 -14.78 11.29
N ALA A 202 15.74 -14.17 11.04
CA ALA A 202 14.81 -14.66 10.02
C ALA A 202 15.48 -14.69 8.63
N VAL A 203 16.16 -13.60 8.23
CA VAL A 203 16.89 -13.53 6.95
C VAL A 203 18.04 -14.55 6.91
N ARG A 204 18.78 -14.72 8.02
CA ARG A 204 19.91 -15.65 8.08
C ARG A 204 19.50 -17.11 7.84
N GLU A 205 18.35 -17.49 8.37
CA GLU A 205 17.81 -18.85 8.25
C GLU A 205 17.14 -19.09 6.90
N ASP A 206 16.46 -18.08 6.35
CA ASP A 206 15.70 -18.23 5.11
C ASP A 206 16.57 -18.09 3.85
N THR A 207 17.73 -17.43 3.96
CA THR A 207 18.63 -17.17 2.83
C THR A 207 20.00 -17.84 2.99
N SER A 208 20.76 -17.94 1.89
CA SER A 208 22.09 -18.57 1.91
C SER A 208 23.10 -17.86 1.00
N GLY A 209 24.35 -18.32 1.03
CA GLY A 209 25.42 -17.85 0.15
C GLY A 209 25.71 -16.34 0.26
N ASP A 210 26.12 -15.75 -0.86
CA ASP A 210 26.43 -14.32 -0.94
C ASP A 210 25.18 -13.44 -0.92
N PHE A 211 24.04 -13.98 -1.35
CA PHE A 211 22.75 -13.31 -1.23
C PHE A 211 22.42 -12.98 0.22
N ARG A 212 22.55 -13.97 1.12
CA ARG A 212 22.42 -13.75 2.57
C ARG A 212 23.38 -12.70 3.08
N LYS A 213 24.66 -12.80 2.73
CA LYS A 213 25.69 -11.86 3.21
C LYS A 213 25.34 -10.42 2.85
N LEU A 214 24.88 -10.19 1.62
CA LEU A 214 24.44 -8.88 1.16
C LEU A 214 23.24 -8.37 1.97
N LEU A 215 22.22 -9.19 2.15
CA LEU A 215 21.04 -8.78 2.92
C LEU A 215 21.37 -8.46 4.38
N LEU A 216 22.21 -9.28 5.03
CA LEU A 216 22.65 -9.03 6.40
C LEU A 216 23.46 -7.72 6.51
N ALA A 217 24.36 -7.46 5.55
CA ALA A 217 25.08 -6.20 5.47
C ALA A 217 24.14 -4.99 5.33
N LEU A 218 23.12 -5.09 4.48
CA LEU A 218 22.09 -4.03 4.34
C LEU A 218 21.23 -3.86 5.60
N LEU A 219 21.11 -4.90 6.43
CA LEU A 219 20.43 -4.84 7.72
C LEU A 219 21.32 -4.32 8.85
N GLY A 220 22.60 -4.03 8.56
CA GLY A 220 23.57 -3.46 9.49
C GLY A 220 24.29 -4.50 10.34
N GLU A 221 24.52 -5.69 9.80
CA GLU A 221 25.42 -6.71 10.36
C GLU A 221 26.66 -6.91 9.49
#